data_AF-A0A7M2X228-F1
#
_entry.id   AF-A0A7M2X228-F1
#
_cell.length_a   1.000
_cell.length_b   1.000
_cell.length_c   1.000
_cell.angle_alpha   90.00
_cell.angle_beta   90.00
_cell.angle_gamma   90.00
#
_symmetry.space_group_name_H-M   'P 1'
#
loop_
_entity.id
_entity.type
_entity.pdbx_description
1 polymer ?
#
loop_
_entity_poly.entity_id
_entity_poly.type
_entity_poly.pdbx_seq_one_letter_code
_entity_poly.pdbx_strand_id
1 'polypeptide(L)'
;MTRAIGLGISIACLTVLLIAAGLTPNASGVGSHRGLGLQSCALLERAGMPCPSCGMTTSFTWFAHGNLIASFYVQPMGMLLALACACTVWAGAYVAISGKPVHRLLAMLPAGRLLFWILGFFILAWAWKILIRYQGWDGWQ
;
A
#
# COMPACT_ATOMS: atom_id res chain seq x y z
N MET A 1 0.62 23.04 -16.85
CA MET A 1 0.44 21.57 -16.90
C MET A 1 0.92 20.88 -15.62
N THR A 2 2.14 21.10 -15.15
CA THR A 2 2.73 20.43 -13.96
C THR A 2 1.94 20.59 -12.66
N ARG A 3 1.32 21.76 -12.44
CA ARG A 3 0.49 22.02 -11.25
C ARG A 3 -0.80 21.20 -11.23
N ALA A 4 -1.51 21.13 -12.36
CA ALA A 4 -2.74 20.35 -12.50
C ALA A 4 -2.48 18.84 -12.36
N ILE A 5 -1.37 18.36 -12.93
CA ILE A 5 -0.96 16.96 -12.79
C ILE A 5 -0.62 16.63 -11.33
N GLY A 6 0.17 17.49 -10.65
CA GLY A 6 0.50 17.31 -9.23
C GLY A 6 -0.73 17.31 -8.32
N LEU A 7 -1.68 18.21 -8.59
CA LEU A 7 -2.96 18.26 -7.87
C LEU A 7 -3.80 17.00 -8.11
N GLY A 8 -3.91 16.56 -9.37
CA GLY A 8 -4.67 15.36 -9.73
C GLY A 8 -4.13 14.09 -9.06
N ILE A 9 -2.80 13.91 -9.07
CA ILE A 9 -2.14 12.78 -8.39
C ILE A 9 -2.36 12.86 -6.87
N SER A 10 -2.22 14.04 -6.28
CA SER A 10 -2.46 14.24 -4.85
C SER A 10 -3.89 13.88 -4.46
N ILE A 11 -4.88 14.34 -5.23
CA ILE A 11 -6.29 14.03 -4.97
C ILE A 11 -6.54 12.53 -5.09
N ALA A 12 -6.00 11.88 -6.14
CA ALA A 12 -6.15 10.44 -6.31
C ALA A 12 -5.58 9.64 -5.11
N CYS A 13 -4.36 9.95 -4.67
CA CYS A 13 -3.75 9.30 -3.51
C CYS A 13 -4.50 9.59 -2.20
N LEU A 14 -4.97 10.82 -2.02
CA LEU A 14 -5.79 11.20 -0.87
C LEU A 14 -7.08 10.39 -0.83
N THR A 15 -7.78 10.27 -1.96
CA THR A 15 -9.02 9.49 -2.07
C THR A 15 -8.80 8.03 -1.67
N VAL A 16 -7.71 7.40 -2.10
CA VAL A 16 -7.37 6.02 -1.71
C VAL A 16 -7.16 5.91 -0.19
N LEU A 17 -6.44 6.84 0.43
CA LEU A 17 -6.21 6.85 1.87
C LEU A 17 -7.50 7.12 2.66
N LEU A 18 -8.38 8.00 2.17
CA LEU A 18 -9.68 8.27 2.79
C LEU A 18 -10.61 7.06 2.71
N ILE A 19 -10.64 6.37 1.57
CA ILE A 19 -11.38 5.11 1.42
C ILE A 19 -10.83 4.06 2.41
N ALA A 20 -9.51 3.95 2.52
CA ALA A 20 -8.87 3.05 3.49
C ALA A 20 -9.19 3.42 4.95
N ALA A 21 -9.31 4.72 5.26
CA ALA A 21 -9.72 5.19 6.58
C ALA A 21 -11.20 4.87 6.90
N GLY A 22 -12.07 4.86 5.89
CA GLY A 22 -13.48 4.49 6.02
C GLY A 22 -13.75 2.99 6.11
N LEU A 23 -12.77 2.15 5.77
CA LEU A 23 -12.86 0.69 5.82
C LEU A 23 -12.42 0.16 7.19
N THR A 24 -13.17 -0.77 7.74
CA THR A 24 -12.77 -1.44 8.98
C THR A 24 -11.59 -2.39 8.74
N PRO A 25 -10.48 -2.23 9.49
CA PRO A 25 -9.36 -3.16 9.41
C PRO A 25 -9.82 -4.55 9.84
N ASN A 26 -9.49 -5.55 9.03
CA ASN A 26 -9.86 -6.92 9.31
C ASN A 26 -8.79 -7.57 10.20
N ALA A 27 -9.20 -8.03 11.39
CA ALA A 27 -8.32 -8.69 12.36
C ALA A 27 -7.67 -9.98 11.83
N SER A 28 -8.18 -10.58 10.75
CA SER A 28 -7.59 -11.75 10.09
C SER A 28 -6.42 -11.42 9.14
N GLY A 29 -6.04 -10.15 9.01
CA GLY A 29 -4.92 -9.71 8.16
C GLY A 29 -5.16 -9.86 6.65
N VAL A 30 -6.38 -10.21 6.22
CA VAL A 30 -6.83 -10.26 4.83
C VAL A 30 -8.32 -9.92 4.76
N GLY A 31 -8.86 -9.67 3.57
CA GLY A 31 -10.31 -9.58 3.38
C GLY A 31 -10.93 -8.19 3.52
N SER A 32 -10.17 -7.14 3.86
CA SER A 32 -10.69 -5.75 3.87
C SER A 32 -11.18 -5.29 2.49
N HIS A 33 -10.75 -5.96 1.40
CA HIS A 33 -11.30 -5.76 0.06
C HIS A 33 -12.78 -6.14 -0.06
N ARG A 34 -13.32 -7.00 0.81
CA ARG A 34 -14.76 -7.31 0.84
C ARG A 34 -15.60 -6.09 1.25
N GLY A 35 -15.03 -5.20 2.08
CA GLY A 35 -15.67 -3.91 2.41
C GLY A 35 -15.80 -2.97 1.22
N LEU A 36 -15.04 -3.22 0.14
CA LEU A 36 -15.15 -2.52 -1.14
C LEU A 36 -16.07 -3.22 -2.15
N GLY A 37 -16.71 -4.32 -1.77
CA GLY A 37 -17.53 -5.15 -2.66
C GLY A 37 -16.72 -6.05 -3.60
N LEU A 38 -15.40 -6.18 -3.41
CA LEU A 38 -14.57 -7.08 -4.22
C LEU A 38 -14.73 -8.53 -3.75
N GLN A 39 -14.68 -9.45 -4.71
CA GLN A 39 -14.74 -10.90 -4.46
C GLN A 39 -13.51 -11.38 -3.67
N SER A 40 -13.67 -12.51 -2.99
CA SER A 40 -12.54 -13.21 -2.35
C SER A 40 -11.44 -13.52 -3.35
N CYS A 41 -10.20 -13.50 -2.88
CA CYS A 41 -9.08 -13.95 -3.70
C CYS A 41 -9.26 -15.43 -4.04
N ALA A 42 -9.55 -15.73 -5.31
CA ALA A 42 -9.75 -17.09 -5.79
C ALA A 42 -8.53 -18.00 -5.55
N LEU A 43 -7.31 -17.44 -5.57
CA LEU A 43 -6.09 -18.20 -5.27
C LEU A 43 -6.02 -18.60 -3.78
N LEU A 44 -6.42 -17.69 -2.89
CA LEU A 44 -6.50 -17.97 -1.47
C LEU A 44 -7.60 -19.01 -1.17
N GLU A 45 -8.73 -18.91 -1.87
CA GLU A 45 -9.90 -19.76 -1.66
C GLU A 45 -9.74 -21.15 -2.27
N ARG A 46 -9.08 -21.27 -3.44
CA ARG A 46 -8.90 -22.54 -4.15
C ARG A 46 -7.60 -23.25 -3.81
N ALA A 47 -6.50 -22.52 -3.63
CA ALA A 47 -5.17 -23.09 -3.42
C ALA A 47 -4.66 -22.90 -1.98
N GLY A 48 -5.38 -22.19 -1.12
CA GLY A 48 -4.94 -21.86 0.24
C GLY A 48 -3.75 -20.90 0.30
N MET A 49 -3.26 -20.43 -0.86
CA MET A 49 -2.06 -19.62 -0.98
C MET A 49 -2.40 -18.14 -1.18
N PRO A 50 -1.82 -17.22 -0.37
CA PRO A 50 -2.01 -15.80 -0.56
C PRO A 50 -1.27 -15.32 -1.81
N CYS A 51 -2.00 -14.64 -2.71
CA CYS A 51 -1.37 -13.91 -3.81
C CYS A 51 -0.53 -12.73 -3.25
N PRO A 52 0.43 -12.17 -4.02
CA PRO A 52 1.23 -11.05 -3.53
C PRO A 52 0.41 -9.79 -3.21
N SER A 53 -0.85 -9.71 -3.67
CA SER A 53 -1.77 -8.64 -3.31
C SER A 53 -2.70 -8.94 -2.13
N CYS A 54 -2.69 -10.16 -1.60
CA CYS A 54 -3.52 -10.57 -0.46
C CYS A 54 -3.05 -9.88 0.82
N GLY A 55 -3.86 -8.94 1.32
CA GLY A 55 -3.57 -8.20 2.56
C GLY A 55 -3.14 -6.75 2.33
N MET A 56 -2.94 -6.31 1.07
CA MET A 56 -2.56 -4.93 0.77
C MET A 56 -3.62 -3.93 1.24
N THR A 57 -4.90 -4.18 0.95
CA THR A 57 -5.97 -3.29 1.41
C THR A 57 -6.06 -3.26 2.92
N THR A 58 -5.88 -4.39 3.60
CA THR A 58 -5.88 -4.47 5.07
C THR A 58 -4.67 -3.73 5.68
N SER A 59 -3.50 -3.79 5.05
CA SER A 59 -2.33 -3.00 5.45
C SER A 59 -2.58 -1.49 5.27
N PHE A 60 -3.26 -1.08 4.19
CA PHE A 60 -3.70 0.30 3.98
C PHE A 60 -4.71 0.76 5.03
N THR A 61 -5.70 -0.07 5.39
CA THR A 61 -6.67 0.30 6.43
C THR A 61 -5.99 0.46 7.79
N TRP A 62 -5.09 -0.46 8.17
CA TRP A 62 -4.30 -0.34 9.40
C TRP A 62 -3.42 0.92 9.42
N PHE A 63 -2.77 1.24 8.29
CA PHE A 63 -2.00 2.47 8.15
C PHE A 63 -2.88 3.72 8.33
N ALA A 64 -4.04 3.74 7.69
CA ALA A 64 -4.99 4.85 7.78
C ALA A 64 -5.58 5.03 9.18
N HIS A 65 -5.70 3.94 9.96
CA HIS A 65 -6.10 3.96 11.36
C HIS A 65 -4.95 4.29 12.33
N GLY A 66 -3.74 4.55 11.80
CA GLY A 66 -2.57 4.92 12.61
C GLY A 66 -1.79 3.74 13.20
N ASN A 67 -2.19 2.50 12.95
CA ASN A 67 -1.47 1.31 13.44
C ASN A 67 -0.42 0.85 12.42
N LEU A 68 0.74 1.51 12.45
CA LEU A 68 1.87 1.21 11.57
C LEU A 68 2.44 -0.20 11.79
N ILE A 69 2.41 -0.68 13.04
CA ILE A 69 2.95 -2.00 13.40
C ILE A 69 2.08 -3.09 12.78
N ALA A 70 0.75 -2.99 12.93
CA ALA A 70 -0.20 -3.88 12.28
C ALA A 70 -0.08 -3.83 10.75
N SER A 71 0.07 -2.63 10.19
CA SER A 71 0.23 -2.42 8.75
C SER A 71 1.47 -3.13 8.20
N PHE A 72 2.61 -3.01 8.90
CA PHE A 72 3.86 -3.69 8.55
C PHE A 72 3.75 -5.20 8.70
N TYR A 73 3.19 -5.67 9.82
CA TYR A 73 3.04 -7.10 10.12
C TYR A 73 2.18 -7.80 9.08
N VAL A 74 1.03 -7.21 8.74
CA VAL A 74 0.06 -7.78 7.81
C VAL A 74 0.62 -7.83 6.39
N GLN A 75 1.24 -6.74 5.92
CA GLN A 75 1.90 -6.69 4.63
C GLN A 75 2.91 -5.53 4.54
N PRO A 76 4.23 -5.79 4.65
CA PRO A 76 5.25 -4.75 4.65
C PRO A 76 5.25 -3.88 3.40
N MET A 77 5.01 -4.50 2.24
CA MET A 77 4.91 -3.80 0.97
C MET A 77 3.69 -2.88 0.90
N GLY A 78 2.57 -3.30 1.51
CA GLY A 78 1.36 -2.48 1.60
C GLY A 78 1.59 -1.22 2.42
N MET A 79 2.31 -1.33 3.53
CA MET A 79 2.71 -0.19 4.36
C MET A 79 3.60 0.79 3.58
N LEU A 80 4.63 0.28 2.88
CA LEU A 80 5.50 1.13 2.06
C LEU A 80 4.72 1.86 0.97
N LEU A 81 3.76 1.19 0.33
CA LEU A 81 2.91 1.80 -0.68
C LEU A 81 1.97 2.86 -0.08
N ALA A 82 1.39 2.59 1.09
CA ALA A 82 0.53 3.53 1.81
C ALA A 82 1.32 4.78 2.26
N LEU A 83 2.54 4.58 2.76
CA LEU A 83 3.47 5.66 3.10
C LEU A 83 3.85 6.46 1.86
N ALA A 84 4.18 5.79 0.75
CA ALA A 84 4.46 6.46 -0.52
C ALA A 84 3.27 7.30 -0.99
N CYS A 85 2.04 6.77 -0.88
CA CYS A 85 0.81 7.53 -1.16
C CYS A 85 0.66 8.75 -0.24
N ALA A 86 0.94 8.63 1.05
CA ALA A 86 0.91 9.77 1.95
C ALA A 86 1.96 10.83 1.55
N CYS A 87 3.18 10.41 1.23
CA CYS A 87 4.23 11.31 0.74
C CYS A 87 3.85 11.97 -0.59
N THR A 88 3.20 11.25 -1.52
CA THR A 88 2.77 11.83 -2.81
C THR A 88 1.65 12.84 -2.66
N VAL A 89 0.77 12.71 -1.65
CA VAL A 89 -0.22 13.75 -1.31
C VAL A 89 0.51 15.05 -0.95
N TRP A 90 1.45 15.00 -0.01
CA TRP A 90 2.20 16.18 0.41
C TRP A 90 3.08 16.76 -0.70
N ALA A 91 3.77 15.91 -1.46
CA ALA A 91 4.59 16.34 -2.58
C ALA A 91 3.74 16.94 -3.72
N GLY A 92 2.58 16.35 -4.02
CA GLY A 92 1.66 16.85 -5.04
C GLY A 92 1.04 18.19 -4.64
N ALA A 93 0.65 18.34 -3.37
CA ALA A 93 0.21 19.63 -2.81
C ALA A 93 1.32 20.69 -2.89
N TYR A 94 2.56 20.33 -2.54
CA TYR A 94 3.72 21.22 -2.65
C TYR A 94 3.99 21.64 -4.10
N VAL A 95 3.88 20.72 -5.06
CA VAL A 95 3.99 21.03 -6.51
C VAL A 95 2.86 21.95 -6.96
N ALA A 96 1.63 21.73 -6.47
CA ALA A 96 0.47 22.54 -6.80
C ALA A 96 0.62 23.98 -6.30
N ILE A 97 1.15 24.17 -5.09
CA ILE A 97 1.39 25.50 -4.50
C ILE A 97 2.63 26.16 -5.12
N SER A 98 3.77 25.48 -5.13
CA SER A 98 5.07 26.06 -5.51
C SER A 98 5.33 26.13 -7.03
N GLY A 99 4.58 25.37 -7.84
CA GLY A 99 4.79 25.28 -9.29
C GLY A 99 6.08 24.58 -9.73
N LYS A 100 6.93 24.16 -8.78
CA LYS A 100 8.22 23.51 -9.04
C LYS A 100 8.04 22.01 -9.33
N PRO A 101 8.67 21.46 -10.39
CA PRO A 101 8.56 20.06 -10.74
C PRO A 101 9.38 19.16 -9.80
N VAL A 102 8.78 18.66 -8.71
CA VAL A 102 9.42 17.70 -7.78
C VAL A 102 9.78 16.38 -8.48
N HIS A 103 9.10 16.02 -9.57
CA HIS A 103 9.43 14.82 -10.37
C HIS A 103 10.86 14.84 -10.92
N ARG A 104 11.49 16.02 -11.09
CA ARG A 104 12.90 16.11 -11.51
C ARG A 104 13.85 15.59 -10.44
N LEU A 105 13.50 15.70 -9.16
CA LEU A 105 14.29 15.15 -8.05
C LEU A 105 14.18 13.61 -8.03
N LEU A 106 13.00 13.06 -8.35
CA LEU A 106 12.82 11.61 -8.53
C LEU A 106 13.58 11.09 -9.74
N ALA A 107 13.67 11.85 -10.83
CA ALA A 107 14.42 11.47 -12.02
C ALA A 107 15.95 11.37 -11.78
N MET A 108 16.46 11.95 -10.68
CA MET A 108 17.86 11.81 -10.26
C MET A 108 18.13 10.53 -9.48
N LEU A 109 17.09 9.79 -9.08
CA LEU A 109 17.27 8.52 -8.40
C LEU A 109 17.70 7.44 -9.40
N PRO A 110 18.65 6.55 -9.04
CA PRO A 110 19.07 5.47 -9.91
C PRO A 110 17.94 4.44 -10.08
N ALA A 111 17.07 4.67 -11.06
CA ALA A 111 15.82 3.93 -11.25
C ALA A 111 16.04 2.41 -11.30
N GLY A 112 17.11 1.94 -11.96
CA GLY A 112 17.43 0.51 -12.04
C GLY A 112 17.80 -0.10 -10.67
N ARG A 113 18.60 0.60 -9.86
CA ARG A 113 18.98 0.14 -8.51
C ARG A 113 17.78 0.17 -7.57
N LEU A 114 16.98 1.23 -7.64
CA LEU A 114 15.77 1.36 -6.84
C LEU A 114 14.76 0.26 -7.19
N LEU A 115 14.54 -0.01 -8.48
CA LEU A 115 13.66 -1.07 -8.95
C LEU A 115 14.12 -2.44 -8.47
N PHE A 116 15.42 -2.73 -8.51
CA PHE A 116 15.99 -3.97 -7.98
C PHE A 116 15.67 -4.17 -6.50
N TRP A 117 15.89 -3.14 -5.67
CA TRP A 117 15.56 -3.19 -4.24
C TRP A 117 14.07 -3.32 -3.98
N ILE A 118 13.21 -2.62 -4.73
CA ILE A 118 11.75 -2.72 -4.63
C ILE A 118 11.27 -4.13 -4.97
N LEU A 119 11.78 -4.72 -6.07
CA LEU A 119 11.43 -6.08 -6.47
C LEU A 119 11.91 -7.11 -5.45
N GLY A 120 13.14 -6.98 -4.94
CA GLY A 120 13.65 -7.82 -3.88
C GLY A 120 12.79 -7.75 -2.63
N PHE A 121 12.43 -6.54 -2.19
CA PHE A 121 11.55 -6.34 -1.04
C PHE A 121 10.14 -6.87 -1.28
N PHE A 122 9.61 -6.74 -2.51
CA PHE A 122 8.31 -7.28 -2.88
C PHE A 122 8.28 -8.81 -2.73
N ILE A 123 9.32 -9.50 -3.20
CA ILE A 123 9.44 -10.96 -3.05
C ILE A 123 9.57 -11.35 -1.58
N LEU A 124 10.39 -10.63 -0.81
CA LEU A 124 10.56 -10.89 0.63
C LEU A 124 9.26 -10.65 1.41
N ALA A 125 8.54 -9.57 1.12
CA ALA A 125 7.25 -9.26 1.74
C ALA A 125 6.18 -10.30 1.38
N TRP A 126 6.24 -10.84 0.16
CA TRP A 126 5.35 -11.93 -0.24
C TRP A 126 5.71 -13.24 0.45
N ALA A 127 7.00 -13.59 0.53
CA ALA A 127 7.47 -14.75 1.28
C ALA A 127 7.07 -14.65 2.76
N TRP A 128 7.21 -13.48 3.37
CA TRP A 128 6.74 -13.20 4.73
C TRP A 128 5.23 -13.48 4.89
N LYS A 129 4.40 -13.02 3.94
CA LYS A 129 2.95 -13.27 3.96
C LYS A 129 2.62 -14.76 3.84
N ILE A 130 3.32 -15.49 2.98
CA ILE A 130 3.16 -16.93 2.85
C ILE A 130 3.51 -17.63 4.18
N LEU A 131 4.61 -17.23 4.82
CA LEU A 131 5.06 -17.81 6.09
C LEU A 131 4.06 -17.58 7.22
N ILE A 132 3.59 -16.34 7.40
CA ILE A 132 2.60 -16.03 8.43
C ILE A 132 1.30 -16.83 8.22
N ARG A 133 0.86 -16.96 6.97
CA ARG A 133 -0.33 -17.76 6.63
C ARG A 133 -0.13 -19.24 6.90
N TYR A 134 1.01 -19.78 6.53
CA TYR A 134 1.32 -21.19 6.78
C TYR A 134 1.39 -21.51 8.28
N GLN A 135 1.85 -20.55 9.09
CA GLN A 135 1.88 -20.64 10.55
C GLN A 135 0.53 -20.35 11.22
N GLY A 136 -0.47 -19.87 10.47
CA GLY A 136 -1.79 -19.49 10.99
C GLY A 136 -1.78 -18.20 11.81
N TRP A 137 -0.74 -17.38 11.70
CA TRP A 137 -0.54 -16.14 12.48
C TRP A 137 -0.99 -14.89 11.73
N ASP A 138 -1.86 -15.04 10.73
CA ASP A 138 -2.31 -13.92 9.88
C ASP A 138 -3.02 -12.81 10.64
N GLY A 139 -3.54 -13.15 11.81
CA GLY A 139 -4.32 -12.23 12.61
C GLY A 139 -3.47 -11.19 13.34
N TRP A 140 -3.99 -9.97 13.39
CA TRP A 140 -3.49 -8.90 14.26
C TRP A 140 -4.62 -8.49 15.20
N GLN A 141 -4.43 -8.73 16.51
CA GLN A 141 -5.37 -8.36 17.58
C GLN A 141 -4.94 -7.06 18.26
#